data_AF-A0A4Q9G2T2-F1
#
_entry.id   AF-A0A4Q9G2T2-F1
#
_cell.length_a   1.000
_cell.length_b   1.000
_cell.length_c   1.000
_cell.angle_alpha   90.00
_cell.angle_beta   90.00
_cell.angle_gamma   90.00
#
_symmetry.space_group_name_H-M   'P 1'
#
loop_
_entity.id
_entity.type
_entity.pdbx_description
1 polymer ?
#
loop_
_entity_poly.entity_id
_entity_poly.type
_entity_poly.pdbx_seq_one_letter_code
_entity_poly.pdbx_strand_id
1 'polypeptide(L)'
;MDSITAVTNPANPKILEAHGSAGDRLDFDSVYHRDFITAQVPHYSGMARGHTVTVTWGNPRHIYNSEVVTVGTPGAIDIRIPRIEVIDAIGHTVKVYYTVRTAPGTALIPSRILLLHINPYEFNLLAPTLSTDQKTLSVRYVGMVHGYTVRIRATGKTTWESDEREVQTGVTPTFTLPSNWIAENRGIDTRINYSVYKSGSGQRLMFSKVLRVRIGEQVLPAPLINISSGGLAGQALPHDWPHTRATNSATITGEPNRQVNAKLSGNARFSNASNEIDMRLDSQGRSIQPVSNALAQTVDLTATYGTGPSIRASMIFSASFPADAALGSTGVRANVSSGAAANGISPNRVTYDTFAINQPMTLRAQVSGSARLPAYSAQIANIRLYQPSWDCTFDVVNTVRETVTVTFEILELGSWTRFSKQMTFV
;
A
#
# COMPACT_ATOMS: atom_id res chain seq x y z
N MET A 1 11.29 -7.34 59.20
CA MET A 1 11.64 -7.43 57.77
C MET A 1 10.57 -8.29 57.14
N ASP A 2 9.55 -7.67 56.58
CA ASP A 2 8.48 -8.40 55.93
C ASP A 2 9.01 -9.01 54.64
N SER A 3 8.94 -10.34 54.58
CA SER A 3 9.39 -11.10 53.42
C SER A 3 8.47 -10.76 52.25
N ILE A 4 8.98 -10.02 51.25
CA ILE A 4 8.25 -9.75 50.00
C ILE A 4 8.07 -11.12 49.33
N THR A 5 6.86 -11.68 49.44
CA THR A 5 6.53 -12.95 48.80
C THR A 5 6.49 -12.73 47.30
N ALA A 6 7.29 -13.48 46.55
CA ALA A 6 7.34 -13.37 45.10
C ALA A 6 6.00 -13.82 44.47
N VAL A 7 5.53 -13.07 43.46
CA VAL A 7 4.35 -13.47 42.68
C VAL A 7 4.70 -14.70 41.85
N THR A 8 4.06 -15.84 42.16
CA THR A 8 4.31 -17.12 41.47
C THR A 8 3.01 -17.75 41.01
N ASN A 9 2.94 -18.13 39.74
CA ASN A 9 1.83 -18.87 39.10
C ASN A 9 0.41 -18.39 39.53
N PRO A 10 0.02 -17.14 39.20
CA PRO A 10 -1.30 -16.62 39.54
C PRO A 10 -2.44 -17.46 38.94
N ALA A 11 -3.51 -17.67 39.71
CA ALA A 11 -4.71 -18.37 39.25
C ALA A 11 -5.37 -17.62 38.07
N ASN A 12 -6.14 -18.33 37.25
CA ASN A 12 -6.89 -17.74 36.14
C ASN A 12 -7.93 -16.72 36.64
N PRO A 13 -8.32 -15.75 35.81
CA PRO A 13 -9.43 -14.86 36.14
C PRO A 13 -10.77 -15.63 36.17
N LYS A 14 -11.77 -15.05 36.82
CA LYS A 14 -13.17 -15.49 36.75
C LYS A 14 -13.95 -14.52 35.87
N ILE A 15 -14.92 -15.02 35.10
CA ILE A 15 -15.93 -14.18 34.46
C ILE A 15 -17.20 -14.28 35.29
N LEU A 16 -17.65 -13.17 35.87
CA LEU A 16 -18.76 -13.20 36.84
C LEU A 16 -20.10 -13.55 36.19
N GLU A 17 -20.26 -13.26 34.91
CA GLU A 17 -21.44 -13.61 34.12
C GLU A 17 -21.39 -15.02 33.53
N ALA A 18 -20.28 -15.73 33.68
CA ALA A 18 -20.14 -17.09 33.20
C ALA A 18 -20.83 -18.09 34.13
N HIS A 19 -21.32 -19.17 33.54
CA HIS A 19 -21.94 -20.32 34.20
C HIS A 19 -21.12 -21.59 33.90
N GLY A 20 -21.66 -22.74 34.32
CA GLY A 20 -20.96 -24.03 34.28
C GLY A 20 -20.20 -24.27 35.57
N SER A 21 -19.95 -25.54 35.91
CA SER A 21 -19.26 -25.92 37.15
C SER A 21 -17.85 -25.35 37.26
N ALA A 22 -17.21 -25.03 36.12
CA ALA A 22 -15.90 -24.38 36.06
C ALA A 22 -15.97 -22.86 35.81
N GLY A 23 -17.16 -22.27 35.65
CA GLY A 23 -17.31 -20.85 35.29
C GLY A 23 -16.73 -20.53 33.91
N ASP A 24 -16.82 -21.48 32.98
CA ASP A 24 -16.14 -21.49 31.67
C ASP A 24 -17.10 -21.36 30.49
N ARG A 25 -18.39 -21.09 30.72
CA ARG A 25 -19.38 -20.88 29.67
C ARG A 25 -20.08 -19.55 29.82
N LEU A 26 -20.23 -18.80 28.72
CA LEU A 26 -20.99 -17.56 28.70
C LEU A 26 -22.12 -17.66 27.67
N ASP A 27 -23.34 -17.50 28.15
CA ASP A 27 -24.50 -17.28 27.30
C ASP A 27 -24.61 -15.77 27.01
N PHE A 28 -24.68 -15.39 25.75
CA PHE A 28 -24.81 -13.98 25.41
C PHE A 28 -26.14 -13.40 25.90
N ASP A 29 -27.17 -14.22 26.05
CA ASP A 29 -28.48 -13.79 26.53
C ASP A 29 -28.44 -13.22 27.97
N SER A 30 -27.48 -13.64 28.79
CA SER A 30 -27.30 -13.09 30.15
C SER A 30 -26.67 -11.70 30.16
N VAL A 31 -26.06 -11.28 29.05
CA VAL A 31 -25.34 -10.01 28.89
C VAL A 31 -25.93 -9.12 27.79
N TYR A 32 -27.10 -9.48 27.26
CA TYR A 32 -27.72 -8.84 26.10
C TYR A 32 -27.99 -7.34 26.27
N HIS A 33 -28.22 -6.85 27.49
CA HIS A 33 -28.44 -5.42 27.75
C HIS A 33 -27.30 -4.74 28.50
N ARG A 34 -26.18 -5.45 28.72
CA ARG A 34 -25.02 -4.88 29.42
C ARG A 34 -24.12 -4.11 28.45
N ASP A 35 -23.34 -3.18 28.98
CA ASP A 35 -22.28 -2.52 28.22
C ASP A 35 -20.96 -3.29 28.30
N PHE A 36 -20.78 -4.09 29.35
CA PHE A 36 -19.60 -4.86 29.63
C PHE A 36 -19.92 -6.13 30.44
N ILE A 37 -18.98 -7.06 30.44
CA ILE A 37 -18.90 -8.17 31.40
C ILE A 37 -17.75 -7.92 32.37
N THR A 38 -17.70 -8.67 33.47
CA THR A 38 -16.71 -8.48 34.53
C THR A 38 -15.72 -9.64 34.58
N ALA A 39 -14.46 -9.36 34.25
CA ALA A 39 -13.34 -10.24 34.52
C ALA A 39 -12.77 -9.92 35.91
N GLN A 40 -12.98 -10.83 36.86
CA GLN A 40 -12.45 -10.72 38.21
C GLN A 40 -11.08 -11.39 38.29
N VAL A 41 -10.08 -10.58 38.62
CA VAL A 41 -8.74 -11.03 38.97
C VAL A 41 -8.75 -11.43 40.45
N PRO A 42 -8.47 -12.69 40.81
CA PRO A 42 -8.44 -13.10 42.20
C PRO A 42 -7.22 -12.49 42.92
N HIS A 43 -7.28 -12.45 44.24
CA HIS A 43 -6.09 -12.18 45.05
C HIS A 43 -5.00 -13.22 44.73
N TYR A 44 -3.82 -12.75 44.32
CA TYR A 44 -2.67 -13.61 44.02
C TYR A 44 -1.59 -13.47 45.10
N SER A 45 -0.78 -14.52 45.29
CA SER A 45 0.32 -14.49 46.25
C SER A 45 1.32 -13.38 45.92
N GLY A 46 1.70 -12.57 46.91
CA GLY A 46 2.57 -11.40 46.71
C GLY A 46 1.87 -10.18 46.13
N MET A 47 0.53 -10.15 46.03
CA MET A 47 -0.21 -8.95 45.63
C MET A 47 0.07 -7.80 46.61
N ALA A 48 0.64 -6.71 46.08
CA ALA A 48 0.99 -5.54 46.85
C ALA A 48 0.49 -4.26 46.18
N ARG A 49 0.28 -3.23 46.99
CA ARG A 49 -0.08 -1.89 46.51
C ARG A 49 0.97 -1.41 45.50
N GLY A 50 0.52 -0.87 44.36
CA GLY A 50 1.39 -0.35 43.30
C GLY A 50 1.72 -1.36 42.20
N HIS A 51 1.43 -2.65 42.38
CA HIS A 51 1.43 -3.59 41.25
C HIS A 51 0.42 -3.14 40.20
N THR A 52 0.63 -3.49 38.93
CA THR A 52 -0.35 -3.24 37.88
C THR A 52 -0.83 -4.53 37.24
N VAL A 53 -2.09 -4.52 36.81
CA VAL A 53 -2.78 -5.66 36.24
C VAL A 53 -3.45 -5.26 34.94
N THR A 54 -3.34 -6.12 33.93
CA THR A 54 -4.05 -5.99 32.65
C THR A 54 -4.69 -7.33 32.32
N VAL A 55 -5.98 -7.32 31.95
CA VAL A 55 -6.67 -8.51 31.45
C VAL A 55 -6.56 -8.55 29.94
N THR A 56 -6.23 -9.71 29.40
CA THR A 56 -6.24 -9.99 27.97
C THR A 56 -7.43 -10.89 27.63
N TRP A 57 -8.25 -10.44 26.69
CA TRP A 57 -9.30 -11.21 26.02
C TRP A 57 -8.78 -11.65 24.65
N GLY A 58 -8.27 -12.87 24.60
CA GLY A 58 -7.67 -13.47 23.40
C GLY A 58 -8.70 -14.17 22.53
N ASN A 59 -9.44 -13.41 21.71
CA ASN A 59 -10.27 -13.96 20.63
C ASN A 59 -9.38 -14.21 19.39
N PRO A 60 -9.49 -15.36 18.70
CA PRO A 60 -8.73 -15.65 17.48
C PRO A 60 -8.78 -14.56 16.40
N ARG A 61 -9.85 -13.74 16.38
CA ARG A 61 -10.03 -12.65 15.40
C ARG A 61 -9.47 -11.31 15.87
N HIS A 62 -9.36 -11.09 17.18
CA HIS A 62 -8.92 -9.83 17.76
C HIS A 62 -8.50 -10.02 19.23
N ILE A 63 -7.37 -9.45 19.62
CA ILE A 63 -6.94 -9.44 21.02
C ILE A 63 -7.31 -8.09 21.62
N TYR A 64 -8.14 -8.11 22.65
CA TYR A 64 -8.43 -6.93 23.47
C TYR A 64 -7.60 -6.99 24.76
N ASN A 65 -6.98 -5.87 25.11
CA ASN A 65 -6.36 -5.67 26.42
C ASN A 65 -7.17 -4.60 27.16
N SER A 66 -7.45 -4.85 28.44
CA SER A 66 -8.06 -3.87 29.31
C SER A 66 -7.13 -2.67 29.53
N GLU A 67 -7.68 -1.62 30.14
CA GLU A 67 -6.85 -0.62 30.78
C GLU A 67 -5.95 -1.25 31.86
N VAL A 68 -4.83 -0.59 32.14
CA VAL A 68 -3.91 -0.97 33.20
C VAL A 68 -4.50 -0.54 34.54
N VAL A 69 -4.80 -1.49 35.41
CA VAL A 69 -5.35 -1.23 36.75
C VAL A 69 -4.25 -1.35 37.79
N THR A 70 -4.07 -0.30 38.60
CA THR A 70 -3.12 -0.31 39.72
C THR A 70 -3.76 -0.91 40.96
N VAL A 71 -3.09 -1.86 41.60
CA VAL A 71 -3.50 -2.45 42.86
C VAL A 71 -3.44 -1.38 43.96
N GLY A 72 -4.59 -1.06 44.55
CA GLY A 72 -4.70 -0.23 45.74
C GLY A 72 -4.54 -1.07 47.00
N THR A 73 -5.65 -1.62 47.49
CA THR A 73 -5.67 -2.59 48.58
C THR A 73 -5.61 -4.02 48.00
N PRO A 74 -4.73 -4.91 48.49
CA PRO A 74 -4.71 -6.30 48.07
C PRO A 74 -6.08 -6.97 48.24
N GLY A 75 -6.59 -7.58 47.17
CA GLY A 75 -7.92 -8.16 47.10
C GLY A 75 -8.30 -8.56 45.67
N ALA A 76 -9.53 -9.02 45.47
CA ALA A 76 -10.04 -9.24 44.13
C ALA A 76 -10.20 -7.91 43.37
N ILE A 77 -9.95 -7.91 42.07
CA ILE A 77 -10.03 -6.73 41.20
C ILE A 77 -10.96 -7.03 40.04
N ASP A 78 -12.02 -6.24 39.92
CA ASP A 78 -12.99 -6.38 38.84
C ASP A 78 -12.61 -5.47 37.67
N ILE A 79 -12.44 -6.07 36.49
CA ILE A 79 -12.03 -5.38 35.27
C ILE A 79 -13.11 -5.57 34.21
N ARG A 80 -13.54 -4.46 33.60
CA ARG A 80 -14.62 -4.46 32.60
C ARG A 80 -14.09 -4.89 31.24
N ILE A 81 -14.78 -5.83 30.61
CA ILE A 81 -14.55 -6.22 29.20
C ILE A 81 -15.74 -5.71 28.37
N PRO A 82 -15.53 -4.88 27.35
CA PRO A 82 -16.61 -4.31 26.55
C PRO A 82 -17.47 -5.41 25.89
N ARG A 83 -18.79 -5.23 25.88
CA ARG A 83 -19.73 -6.20 25.29
C ARG A 83 -19.41 -6.51 23.83
N ILE A 84 -18.89 -5.55 23.08
CA ILE A 84 -18.52 -5.75 21.66
C ILE A 84 -17.45 -6.83 21.48
N GLU A 85 -16.57 -7.04 22.47
CA GLU A 85 -15.56 -8.11 22.44
C GLU A 85 -16.19 -9.49 22.69
N VAL A 86 -17.30 -9.53 23.42
CA VAL A 86 -18.12 -10.74 23.59
C VAL A 86 -18.90 -11.05 22.31
N ILE A 87 -19.51 -10.03 21.68
CA ILE A 87 -20.21 -10.16 20.38
C ILE A 87 -19.28 -10.80 19.33
N ASP A 88 -18.06 -10.30 19.22
CA ASP A 88 -17.08 -10.79 18.25
C ASP A 88 -16.60 -12.24 18.54
N ALA A 89 -16.91 -12.77 19.73
CA ALA A 89 -16.50 -14.09 20.20
C ALA A 89 -17.62 -15.14 20.20
N ILE A 90 -18.88 -14.77 19.92
CA ILE A 90 -20.03 -15.70 19.93
C ILE A 90 -19.76 -16.98 19.12
N GLY A 91 -19.97 -18.16 19.70
CA GLY A 91 -19.67 -19.44 19.04
C GLY A 91 -18.19 -19.83 18.99
N HIS A 92 -17.31 -19.11 19.70
CA HIS A 92 -15.89 -19.44 19.83
C HIS A 92 -15.46 -19.57 21.30
N THR A 93 -14.30 -20.18 21.49
CA THR A 93 -13.58 -20.18 22.77
C THR A 93 -12.56 -19.04 22.78
N VAL A 94 -12.61 -18.21 23.83
CA VAL A 94 -11.64 -17.14 24.06
C VAL A 94 -10.68 -17.51 25.17
N LYS A 95 -9.42 -17.08 25.04
CA LYS A 95 -8.41 -17.23 26.09
C LYS A 95 -8.44 -15.99 26.96
N VAL A 96 -8.88 -16.12 28.21
CA VAL A 96 -8.89 -15.01 29.17
C VAL A 96 -7.80 -15.23 30.21
N TYR A 97 -6.92 -14.26 30.37
CA TYR A 97 -5.86 -14.27 31.38
C TYR A 97 -5.50 -12.85 31.77
N TYR A 98 -4.74 -12.67 32.84
CA TYR A 98 -4.18 -11.37 33.19
C TYR A 98 -2.67 -11.45 33.35
N THR A 99 -2.02 -10.29 33.24
CA THR A 99 -0.60 -10.15 33.54
C THR A 99 -0.40 -9.19 34.70
N VAL A 100 0.48 -9.54 35.62
CA VAL A 100 0.92 -8.70 36.73
C VAL A 100 2.27 -8.08 36.40
N ARG A 101 2.45 -6.80 36.72
CA ARG A 101 3.74 -6.13 36.75
C ARG A 101 3.98 -5.62 38.17
N THR A 102 5.13 -5.97 38.76
CA THR A 102 5.43 -5.64 40.17
C THR A 102 6.08 -4.28 40.34
N ALA A 103 6.82 -3.82 39.32
CA ALA A 103 7.35 -2.46 39.24
C ALA A 103 7.56 -2.01 37.78
N PRO A 104 7.65 -0.70 37.48
CA PRO A 104 7.99 -0.22 36.14
C PRO A 104 9.25 -0.91 35.60
N GLY A 105 9.22 -1.33 34.33
CA GLY A 105 10.36 -2.02 33.69
C GLY A 105 10.54 -3.51 34.03
N THR A 106 9.82 -4.06 35.01
CA THR A 106 9.89 -5.50 35.32
C THR A 106 9.14 -6.37 34.30
N ALA A 107 9.51 -7.65 34.23
CA ALA A 107 8.87 -8.63 33.38
C ALA A 107 7.40 -8.84 33.78
N LEU A 108 6.54 -9.07 32.78
CA LEU A 108 5.13 -9.41 32.99
C LEU A 108 5.01 -10.86 33.47
N ILE A 109 4.26 -11.07 34.55
CA ILE A 109 3.97 -12.38 35.12
C ILE A 109 2.55 -12.78 34.70
N PRO A 110 2.38 -13.75 33.78
CA PRO A 110 1.05 -14.16 33.33
C PRO A 110 0.37 -15.07 34.35
N SER A 111 -0.95 -14.94 34.45
CA SER A 111 -1.80 -15.91 35.13
C SER A 111 -1.97 -17.19 34.31
N ARG A 112 -2.57 -18.21 34.92
CA ARG A 112 -3.20 -19.31 34.18
C ARG A 112 -4.30 -18.76 33.25
N ILE A 113 -4.58 -19.51 32.18
CA ILE A 113 -5.60 -19.14 31.18
C ILE A 113 -6.94 -19.78 31.55
N LEU A 114 -8.01 -18.99 31.52
CA LEU A 114 -9.38 -19.48 31.43
C LEU A 114 -9.74 -19.64 29.95
N LEU A 115 -10.13 -20.85 29.56
CA LEU A 115 -10.74 -21.11 28.25
C LEU A 115 -12.24 -20.90 28.38
N LEU A 116 -12.72 -19.73 27.98
CA LEU A 116 -14.14 -19.37 28.10
C LEU A 116 -14.87 -19.66 26.78
N HIS A 117 -15.88 -20.51 26.83
CA HIS A 117 -16.73 -20.87 25.70
C HIS A 117 -17.93 -19.91 25.60
N ILE A 118 -18.03 -19.17 24.50
CA ILE A 118 -19.20 -18.32 24.24
C ILE A 118 -20.20 -19.13 23.42
N ASN A 119 -21.42 -19.29 23.94
CA ASN A 119 -22.46 -20.08 23.28
C ASN A 119 -22.75 -19.53 21.87
N PRO A 120 -22.93 -20.40 20.85
CA PRO A 120 -23.28 -19.98 19.51
C PRO A 120 -24.77 -19.56 19.41
N TYR A 121 -25.10 -18.76 18.40
CA TYR A 121 -26.47 -18.60 17.94
C TYR A 121 -26.88 -19.74 16.99
N GLU A 122 -28.15 -19.74 16.57
CA GLU A 122 -28.66 -20.59 15.49
C GLU A 122 -27.83 -20.41 14.21
N PHE A 123 -27.44 -19.17 13.89
CA PHE A 123 -26.61 -18.86 12.72
C PHE A 123 -25.17 -18.49 13.11
N ASN A 124 -24.22 -18.95 12.31
CA ASN A 124 -22.86 -18.42 12.34
C ASN A 124 -22.79 -17.11 11.53
N LEU A 125 -22.99 -15.99 12.21
CA LEU A 125 -23.03 -14.66 11.61
C LEU A 125 -21.61 -14.07 11.49
N LEU A 126 -20.98 -14.23 10.33
CA LEU A 126 -19.68 -13.62 10.00
C LEU A 126 -19.76 -12.10 9.94
N ALA A 127 -18.62 -11.41 10.05
CA ALA A 127 -18.57 -9.96 9.90
C ALA A 127 -19.02 -9.53 8.48
N PRO A 128 -19.62 -8.34 8.32
CA PRO A 128 -19.94 -7.83 7.00
C PRO A 128 -18.65 -7.59 6.20
N THR A 129 -18.75 -7.64 4.88
CA THR A 129 -17.65 -7.25 3.99
C THR A 129 -17.83 -5.81 3.54
N LEU A 130 -16.74 -5.04 3.46
CA LEU A 130 -16.73 -3.67 2.97
C LEU A 130 -16.05 -3.62 1.59
N SER A 131 -16.67 -2.93 0.64
CA SER A 131 -16.10 -2.70 -0.70
C SER A 131 -14.80 -1.90 -0.63
N THR A 132 -13.95 -2.02 -1.66
CA THR A 132 -12.63 -1.37 -1.72
C THR A 132 -12.71 0.17 -1.65
N ASP A 133 -13.79 0.76 -2.15
CA ASP A 133 -14.06 2.20 -2.05
C ASP A 133 -14.58 2.63 -0.65
N GLN A 134 -14.72 1.67 0.27
CA GLN A 134 -15.20 1.83 1.64
C GLN A 134 -16.61 2.44 1.76
N LYS A 135 -17.49 2.17 0.79
CA LYS A 135 -18.87 2.68 0.80
C LYS A 135 -19.93 1.63 0.99
N THR A 136 -19.72 0.42 0.46
CA THR A 136 -20.76 -0.60 0.39
C THR A 136 -20.44 -1.76 1.31
N LEU A 137 -21.30 -1.99 2.27
CA LEU A 137 -21.29 -3.17 3.14
C LEU A 137 -22.15 -4.27 2.51
N SER A 138 -21.71 -5.51 2.57
CA SER A 138 -22.49 -6.67 2.14
C SER A 138 -22.60 -7.69 3.27
N VAL A 139 -23.79 -8.26 3.42
CA VAL A 139 -24.10 -9.23 4.48
C VAL A 139 -24.30 -10.60 3.87
N ARG A 140 -23.57 -11.60 4.38
CA ARG A 140 -23.71 -12.99 3.96
C ARG A 140 -23.52 -13.93 5.15
N TYR A 141 -24.44 -14.85 5.32
CA TYR A 141 -24.32 -15.97 6.27
C TYR A 141 -25.00 -17.22 5.71
N VAL A 142 -24.66 -18.39 6.25
CA VAL A 142 -25.27 -19.66 5.87
C VAL A 142 -26.66 -19.75 6.50
N GLY A 143 -27.67 -20.15 5.72
CA GLY A 143 -29.06 -20.24 6.20
C GLY A 143 -29.91 -18.99 5.97
N MET A 144 -29.47 -18.06 5.11
CA MET A 144 -30.28 -16.90 4.71
C MET A 144 -31.55 -17.31 3.97
N VAL A 145 -32.70 -17.11 4.62
CA VAL A 145 -34.04 -17.41 4.11
C VAL A 145 -35.02 -16.28 4.47
N HIS A 146 -36.16 -16.24 3.80
CA HIS A 146 -37.24 -15.31 4.11
C HIS A 146 -37.72 -15.43 5.57
N GLY A 147 -38.28 -14.34 6.11
CA GLY A 147 -38.77 -14.26 7.49
C GLY A 147 -37.74 -13.76 8.50
N TYR A 148 -36.56 -13.34 8.04
CA TYR A 148 -35.57 -12.63 8.85
C TYR A 148 -35.34 -11.21 8.34
N THR A 149 -34.94 -10.32 9.24
CA THR A 149 -34.56 -8.94 8.94
C THR A 149 -33.12 -8.69 9.34
N VAL A 150 -32.39 -7.89 8.56
CA VAL A 150 -31.00 -7.47 8.80
C VAL A 150 -30.92 -5.97 9.00
N ARG A 151 -30.05 -5.55 9.92
CA ARG A 151 -29.70 -4.14 10.15
C ARG A 151 -28.20 -3.99 10.41
N ILE A 152 -27.57 -2.98 9.82
CA ILE A 152 -26.14 -2.67 10.04
C ILE A 152 -26.01 -1.65 11.17
N ARG A 153 -24.94 -1.79 11.96
CA ARG A 153 -24.44 -0.76 12.87
C ARG A 153 -22.96 -0.51 12.59
N ALA A 154 -22.59 0.75 12.37
CA ALA A 154 -21.23 1.21 12.25
C ALA A 154 -20.91 2.19 13.39
N THR A 155 -19.87 1.92 14.16
CA THR A 155 -19.45 2.71 15.30
C THR A 155 -18.03 3.25 15.10
N GLY A 156 -17.91 4.57 15.11
CA GLY A 156 -16.65 5.32 15.21
C GLY A 156 -16.78 6.40 16.28
N LYS A 157 -16.44 7.66 15.97
CA LYS A 157 -16.82 8.85 16.77
C LYS A 157 -18.33 8.94 16.93
N THR A 158 -19.05 8.73 15.83
CA THR A 158 -20.51 8.66 15.79
C THR A 158 -20.95 7.24 15.46
N THR A 159 -22.15 6.88 15.90
CA THR A 159 -22.79 5.61 15.51
C THR A 159 -23.79 5.88 14.41
N TRP A 160 -23.69 5.10 13.34
CA TRP A 160 -24.71 5.01 12.31
C TRP A 160 -25.38 3.64 12.36
N GLU A 161 -26.69 3.62 12.19
CA GLU A 161 -27.46 2.40 12.03
C GLU A 161 -28.25 2.51 10.72
N SER A 162 -28.26 1.44 9.93
CA SER A 162 -29.03 1.42 8.70
C SER A 162 -30.52 1.27 8.96
N ASP A 163 -31.31 1.48 7.91
CA ASP A 163 -32.66 0.94 7.84
C ASP A 163 -32.62 -0.60 7.86
N GLU A 164 -33.75 -1.18 8.22
CA GLU A 164 -33.96 -2.62 8.22
C GLU A 164 -34.22 -3.14 6.81
N ARG A 165 -33.72 -4.36 6.51
CA ARG A 165 -33.97 -5.03 5.24
C ARG A 165 -34.36 -6.48 5.45
N GLU A 166 -35.42 -6.90 4.78
CA GLU A 166 -35.83 -8.30 4.76
C GLU A 166 -34.76 -9.14 4.03
N VAL A 167 -34.47 -10.31 4.58
CA VAL A 167 -33.64 -11.32 3.93
C VAL A 167 -34.42 -11.96 2.81
N GLN A 168 -33.83 -11.98 1.61
CA GLN A 168 -34.38 -12.68 0.46
C GLN A 168 -33.49 -13.85 0.09
N THR A 169 -34.11 -14.98 -0.24
CA THR A 169 -33.36 -16.22 -0.56
C THR A 169 -32.54 -16.01 -1.83
N GLY A 170 -31.23 -16.28 -1.76
CA GLY A 170 -30.31 -16.14 -2.90
C GLY A 170 -29.85 -14.71 -3.20
N VAL A 171 -30.31 -13.71 -2.45
CA VAL A 171 -29.92 -12.29 -2.62
C VAL A 171 -29.01 -11.86 -1.48
N THR A 172 -27.91 -11.18 -1.80
CA THR A 172 -26.99 -10.60 -0.80
C THR A 172 -27.43 -9.17 -0.47
N PRO A 173 -27.89 -8.88 0.75
CA PRO A 173 -28.22 -7.52 1.17
C PRO A 173 -26.97 -6.64 1.19
N THR A 174 -27.07 -5.46 0.59
CA THR A 174 -26.01 -4.45 0.57
C THR A 174 -26.45 -3.17 1.27
N PHE A 175 -25.56 -2.46 1.92
CA PHE A 175 -25.87 -1.22 2.64
C PHE A 175 -24.80 -0.17 2.33
N THR A 176 -25.22 1.06 2.07
CA THR A 176 -24.29 2.15 1.77
C THR A 176 -24.02 2.94 3.04
N LEU A 177 -22.75 3.02 3.43
CA LEU A 177 -22.30 3.92 4.49
C LEU A 177 -22.56 5.38 4.09
N PRO A 178 -23.20 6.19 4.95
CA PRO A 178 -23.43 7.60 4.66
C PRO A 178 -22.13 8.37 4.46
N SER A 179 -22.09 9.25 3.46
CA SER A 179 -20.90 10.04 3.13
C SER A 179 -20.46 10.96 4.26
N ASN A 180 -21.40 11.53 5.03
CA ASN A 180 -21.13 12.33 6.21
C ASN A 180 -20.48 11.51 7.34
N TRP A 181 -20.97 10.28 7.58
CA TRP A 181 -20.37 9.39 8.57
C TRP A 181 -18.95 9.00 8.17
N ILE A 182 -18.71 8.67 6.90
CA ILE A 182 -17.36 8.37 6.38
C ILE A 182 -16.42 9.56 6.59
N ALA A 183 -16.87 10.78 6.29
CA ALA A 183 -16.06 11.98 6.42
C ALA A 183 -15.65 12.26 7.88
N GLU A 184 -16.60 12.13 8.81
CA GLU A 184 -16.38 12.37 10.24
C GLU A 184 -15.42 11.34 10.87
N ASN A 185 -15.54 10.08 10.41
CA ASN A 185 -14.79 8.94 10.91
C ASN A 185 -13.54 8.62 10.07
N ARG A 186 -13.08 9.56 9.24
CA ARG A 186 -11.84 9.40 8.47
C ARG A 186 -10.62 9.28 9.39
N GLY A 187 -9.76 8.30 9.10
CA GLY A 187 -8.48 8.08 9.76
C GLY A 187 -8.59 7.49 11.17
N ILE A 188 -9.73 6.91 11.56
CA ILE A 188 -9.88 6.25 12.87
C ILE A 188 -10.33 4.81 12.72
N ASP A 189 -10.00 3.99 13.72
CA ASP A 189 -10.43 2.61 13.78
C ASP A 189 -11.92 2.54 14.13
N THR A 190 -12.70 1.93 13.25
CA THR A 190 -14.14 1.77 13.38
C THR A 190 -14.52 0.31 13.55
N ARG A 191 -15.72 0.07 14.09
CA ARG A 191 -16.29 -1.25 14.34
C ARG A 191 -17.64 -1.34 13.65
N ILE A 192 -17.80 -2.33 12.76
CA ILE A 192 -19.03 -2.49 11.98
C ILE A 192 -19.53 -3.92 12.17
N ASN A 193 -20.80 -4.08 12.51
CA ASN A 193 -21.47 -5.37 12.58
C ASN A 193 -22.91 -5.26 12.05
N TYR A 194 -23.59 -6.38 11.93
CA TYR A 194 -25.04 -6.41 11.67
C TYR A 194 -25.76 -7.24 12.71
N SER A 195 -27.06 -7.00 12.84
CA SER A 195 -27.98 -7.86 13.54
C SER A 195 -28.89 -8.60 12.56
N VAL A 196 -29.33 -9.79 12.97
CA VAL A 196 -30.34 -10.61 12.31
C VAL A 196 -31.41 -10.97 13.33
N TYR A 197 -32.68 -10.89 12.97
CA TYR A 197 -33.77 -11.34 13.82
C TYR A 197 -34.94 -11.84 13.00
N LYS A 198 -35.75 -12.72 13.59
CA LYS A 198 -36.93 -13.27 12.93
C LYS A 198 -38.07 -12.25 12.95
N SER A 199 -38.53 -11.82 11.78
CA SER A 199 -39.49 -10.73 11.62
C SER A 199 -40.81 -11.07 12.34
N GLY A 200 -41.36 -10.11 13.11
CA GLY A 200 -42.63 -10.29 13.82
C GLY A 200 -42.62 -11.27 15.01
N SER A 201 -41.46 -11.84 15.37
CA SER A 201 -41.38 -12.87 16.41
C SER A 201 -41.18 -12.34 17.84
N GLY A 202 -40.79 -11.07 18.00
CA GLY A 202 -40.34 -10.52 19.29
C GLY A 202 -39.02 -11.11 19.82
N GLN A 203 -38.36 -11.98 19.03
CA GLN A 203 -37.07 -12.55 19.40
C GLN A 203 -35.96 -11.49 19.47
N ARG A 204 -34.94 -11.78 20.28
CA ARG A 204 -33.75 -10.96 20.42
C ARG A 204 -32.95 -10.90 19.12
N LEU A 205 -32.20 -9.82 18.95
CA LEU A 205 -31.29 -9.63 17.84
C LEU A 205 -30.09 -10.58 17.99
N MET A 206 -29.80 -11.36 16.95
CA MET A 206 -28.55 -12.09 16.83
C MET A 206 -27.51 -11.17 16.20
N PHE A 207 -26.35 -11.01 16.83
CA PHE A 207 -25.28 -10.12 16.36
C PHE A 207 -24.20 -10.88 15.59
N SER A 208 -23.73 -10.26 14.49
CA SER A 208 -22.58 -10.74 13.74
C SER A 208 -21.26 -10.51 14.45
N LYS A 209 -20.22 -11.20 13.98
CA LYS A 209 -18.83 -10.81 14.22
C LYS A 209 -18.57 -9.37 13.76
N VAL A 210 -17.49 -8.78 14.24
CA VAL A 210 -17.17 -7.36 14.04
C VAL A 210 -16.14 -7.20 12.93
N LEU A 211 -16.44 -6.36 11.94
CA LEU A 211 -15.47 -5.82 11.00
C LEU A 211 -14.77 -4.64 11.67
N ARG A 212 -13.44 -4.73 11.81
CA ARG A 212 -12.59 -3.67 12.36
C ARG A 212 -11.80 -3.05 11.21
N VAL A 213 -12.07 -1.79 10.90
CA VAL A 213 -11.51 -1.11 9.71
C VAL A 213 -11.25 0.36 9.98
N ARG A 214 -10.18 0.89 9.39
CA ARG A 214 -9.86 2.31 9.41
C ARG A 214 -10.48 3.01 8.20
N ILE A 215 -11.44 3.89 8.44
CA ILE A 215 -12.25 4.51 7.38
C ILE A 215 -11.49 5.67 6.73
N GLY A 216 -11.60 5.83 5.41
CA GLY A 216 -11.01 6.93 4.66
C GLY A 216 -9.51 6.83 4.38
N GLU A 217 -8.86 5.75 4.82
CA GLU A 217 -7.55 5.31 4.33
C GLU A 217 -7.78 4.23 3.28
N GLN A 218 -8.17 4.64 2.08
CA GLN A 218 -8.14 3.73 0.94
C GLN A 218 -6.67 3.42 0.66
N VAL A 219 -6.27 2.16 0.86
CA VAL A 219 -4.97 1.67 0.38
C VAL A 219 -5.05 1.70 -1.14
N LEU A 220 -4.63 2.82 -1.73
CA LEU A 220 -4.52 2.93 -3.17
C LEU A 220 -3.48 1.93 -3.65
N PRO A 221 -3.68 1.29 -4.81
CA PRO A 221 -2.57 0.59 -5.45
C PRO A 221 -1.41 1.58 -5.60
N ALA A 222 -0.19 1.14 -5.31
CA ALA A 222 1.00 1.96 -5.52
C ALA A 222 1.06 2.44 -6.99
N PRO A 223 1.65 3.62 -7.28
CA PRO A 223 1.90 3.99 -8.67
C PRO A 223 2.78 2.93 -9.34
N LEU A 224 2.73 2.84 -10.66
CA LEU A 224 3.65 2.00 -11.44
C LEU A 224 4.80 2.86 -11.97
N ILE A 225 5.99 2.26 -12.06
CA ILE A 225 7.16 2.87 -12.67
C ILE A 225 7.60 2.03 -13.86
N ASN A 226 7.71 2.65 -15.03
CA ASN A 226 8.39 2.09 -16.19
C ASN A 226 9.65 2.91 -16.48
N ILE A 227 10.78 2.26 -16.75
CA ILE A 227 12.08 2.92 -16.87
C ILE A 227 12.69 2.71 -18.24
N SER A 228 13.34 3.72 -18.80
CA SER A 228 14.41 3.50 -19.78
C SER A 228 15.76 3.56 -19.09
N SER A 229 16.66 2.67 -19.51
CA SER A 229 17.92 2.34 -18.87
C SER A 229 19.03 2.21 -19.92
N GLY A 230 20.29 2.38 -19.53
CA GLY A 230 21.45 2.29 -20.43
C GLY A 230 21.89 3.61 -21.07
N GLY A 231 21.23 4.73 -20.76
CA GLY A 231 21.64 6.06 -21.15
C GLY A 231 23.01 6.47 -20.62
N LEU A 232 23.66 7.44 -21.25
CA LEU A 232 25.01 7.90 -20.87
C LEU A 232 25.01 8.69 -19.56
N ALA A 233 25.97 8.41 -18.69
CA ALA A 233 26.30 9.28 -17.57
C ALA A 233 26.87 10.62 -18.05
N GLY A 234 26.73 11.66 -17.23
CA GLY A 234 27.25 13.00 -17.53
C GLY A 234 28.73 13.02 -17.87
N GLN A 235 29.55 12.22 -17.20
CA GLN A 235 30.99 12.09 -17.48
C GLN A 235 31.34 11.42 -18.81
N ALA A 236 30.39 10.68 -19.41
CA ALA A 236 30.60 10.01 -20.69
C ALA A 236 30.21 10.91 -21.89
N LEU A 237 29.49 12.00 -21.62
CA LEU A 237 29.10 12.98 -22.63
C LEU A 237 30.29 13.89 -22.97
N PRO A 238 30.37 14.39 -24.22
CA PRO A 238 31.35 15.38 -24.63
C PRO A 238 31.38 16.61 -23.71
N HIS A 239 32.54 17.27 -23.63
CA HIS A 239 32.68 18.49 -22.84
C HIS A 239 31.79 19.62 -23.38
N ASP A 240 31.63 19.68 -24.70
CA ASP A 240 30.85 20.64 -25.48
C ASP A 240 29.37 20.25 -25.65
N TRP A 241 28.91 19.17 -25.00
CA TRP A 241 27.53 18.69 -25.08
C TRP A 241 26.52 19.77 -24.68
N PRO A 242 25.69 20.30 -25.61
CA PRO A 242 24.81 21.43 -25.34
C PRO A 242 23.41 20.99 -24.91
N HIS A 243 23.11 19.69 -25.01
CA HIS A 243 21.79 19.15 -24.75
C HIS A 243 21.62 18.74 -23.29
N THR A 244 20.39 18.38 -22.92
CA THR A 244 20.12 17.80 -21.62
C THR A 244 21.01 16.59 -21.34
N ARG A 245 21.47 16.47 -20.08
CA ARG A 245 22.20 15.30 -19.58
C ARG A 245 21.26 14.19 -19.07
N ALA A 246 19.95 14.38 -19.21
CA ALA A 246 18.95 13.37 -18.89
C ALA A 246 18.83 12.37 -20.05
N THR A 247 19.60 11.29 -19.98
CA THR A 247 19.74 10.26 -21.03
C THR A 247 18.92 9.01 -20.75
N ASN A 248 18.34 8.90 -19.55
CA ASN A 248 17.31 7.92 -19.18
C ASN A 248 15.99 8.63 -18.89
N SER A 249 14.91 7.87 -18.76
CA SER A 249 13.61 8.40 -18.36
C SER A 249 12.86 7.43 -17.44
N ALA A 250 11.94 7.98 -16.66
CA ALA A 250 10.96 7.21 -15.91
C ALA A 250 9.55 7.67 -16.27
N THR A 251 8.67 6.74 -16.61
CA THR A 251 7.24 6.98 -16.75
C THR A 251 6.53 6.45 -15.51
N ILE A 252 5.94 7.36 -14.76
CA ILE A 252 5.14 7.05 -13.57
C ILE A 252 3.67 7.10 -13.96
N THR A 253 2.93 6.03 -13.66
CA THR A 253 1.49 5.95 -13.97
C THR A 253 0.66 5.53 -12.76
N GLY A 254 -0.57 6.02 -12.67
CA GLY A 254 -1.56 5.56 -11.69
C GLY A 254 -2.84 6.39 -11.75
N GLU A 255 -3.43 6.76 -10.61
CA GLU A 255 -4.68 7.52 -10.60
C GLU A 255 -4.53 8.94 -11.21
N PRO A 256 -5.41 9.34 -12.14
CA PRO A 256 -5.43 10.69 -12.70
C PRO A 256 -5.42 11.81 -11.67
N ASN A 257 -4.71 12.90 -11.98
CA ASN A 257 -4.66 14.13 -11.17
C ASN A 257 -4.12 13.97 -9.74
N ARG A 258 -3.54 12.81 -9.39
CA ARG A 258 -2.95 12.58 -8.07
C ARG A 258 -1.55 13.14 -7.93
N GLN A 259 -1.21 13.54 -6.71
CA GLN A 259 0.14 13.92 -6.35
C GLN A 259 0.96 12.68 -5.99
N VAL A 260 2.16 12.58 -6.55
CA VAL A 260 3.13 11.51 -6.33
C VAL A 260 4.46 12.17 -5.94
N ASN A 261 5.09 11.67 -4.87
CA ASN A 261 6.47 12.00 -4.56
C ASN A 261 7.37 10.95 -5.21
N ALA A 262 8.42 11.38 -5.89
CA ALA A 262 9.40 10.51 -6.52
C ALA A 262 10.82 10.89 -6.10
N LYS A 263 11.65 9.89 -5.79
CA LYS A 263 13.00 10.06 -5.26
C LYS A 263 14.01 9.16 -5.96
N LEU A 264 15.12 9.75 -6.37
CA LEU A 264 16.27 9.09 -6.97
C LEU A 264 17.37 8.86 -5.93
N SER A 265 18.09 7.74 -6.04
CA SER A 265 19.28 7.48 -5.23
C SER A 265 20.54 8.16 -5.79
N GLY A 266 21.53 8.38 -4.91
CA GLY A 266 22.86 8.86 -5.28
C GLY A 266 22.87 10.25 -5.94
N ASN A 267 23.65 10.37 -7.01
CA ASN A 267 23.90 11.63 -7.73
C ASN A 267 22.94 11.87 -8.90
N ALA A 268 21.91 11.04 -9.05
CA ALA A 268 20.93 11.21 -10.09
C ALA A 268 20.03 12.42 -9.81
N ARG A 269 19.56 13.07 -10.89
CA ARG A 269 18.76 14.29 -10.85
C ARG A 269 17.63 14.21 -11.88
N PHE A 270 16.45 14.69 -11.47
CA PHE A 270 15.36 15.06 -12.38
C PHE A 270 15.70 16.35 -13.13
N SER A 271 14.84 16.74 -14.08
CA SER A 271 15.02 17.96 -14.88
C SER A 271 15.10 19.26 -14.08
N ASN A 272 14.55 19.30 -12.87
CA ASN A 272 14.64 20.46 -11.96
C ASN A 272 15.95 20.49 -11.13
N ALA A 273 16.94 19.66 -11.47
CA ALA A 273 18.20 19.50 -10.75
C ALA A 273 18.07 19.01 -9.30
N SER A 274 16.90 18.49 -8.90
CA SER A 274 16.69 17.82 -7.61
C SER A 274 16.77 16.30 -7.75
N ASN A 275 17.12 15.60 -6.67
CA ASN A 275 16.97 14.14 -6.57
C ASN A 275 15.60 13.71 -6.05
N GLU A 276 14.73 14.65 -5.71
CA GLU A 276 13.38 14.44 -5.22
C GLU A 276 12.42 15.44 -5.87
N ILE A 277 11.23 14.98 -6.26
CA ILE A 277 10.23 15.81 -6.90
C ILE A 277 8.82 15.38 -6.48
N ASP A 278 7.98 16.37 -6.18
CA ASP A 278 6.55 16.20 -6.09
C ASP A 278 5.94 16.54 -7.45
N MET A 279 5.17 15.60 -8.00
CA MET A 279 4.52 15.76 -9.30
C MET A 279 3.04 15.46 -9.21
N ARG A 280 2.25 16.15 -10.02
CA ARG A 280 0.84 15.80 -10.24
C ARG A 280 0.74 15.00 -11.53
N LEU A 281 0.19 13.80 -11.46
CA LEU A 281 -0.13 12.99 -12.63
C LEU A 281 -1.18 13.73 -13.48
N ASP A 282 -1.07 13.61 -14.79
CA ASP A 282 -2.00 14.27 -15.71
C ASP A 282 -3.43 13.68 -15.65
N SER A 283 -4.32 14.17 -16.51
CA SER A 283 -5.72 13.71 -16.60
C SER A 283 -5.85 12.25 -17.02
N GLN A 284 -4.78 11.64 -17.52
CA GLN A 284 -4.69 10.24 -17.89
C GLN A 284 -3.90 9.41 -16.87
N GLY A 285 -3.49 10.02 -15.75
CA GLY A 285 -2.75 9.36 -14.68
C GLY A 285 -1.28 9.14 -14.98
N ARG A 286 -0.63 10.04 -15.74
CA ARG A 286 0.74 9.84 -16.23
C ARG A 286 1.65 10.99 -15.89
N SER A 287 2.94 10.69 -15.78
CA SER A 287 4.03 11.67 -15.69
C SER A 287 5.31 11.06 -16.24
N ILE A 288 5.99 11.77 -17.15
CA ILE A 288 7.27 11.34 -17.74
C ILE A 288 8.37 12.23 -17.16
N GLN A 289 9.36 11.61 -16.56
CA GLN A 289 10.45 12.28 -15.86
C GLN A 289 11.78 11.92 -16.53
N PRO A 290 12.44 12.88 -17.22
CA PRO A 290 13.81 12.71 -17.67
C PRO A 290 14.75 12.59 -16.46
N VAL A 291 15.67 11.63 -16.51
CA VAL A 291 16.62 11.36 -15.42
C VAL A 291 18.04 11.45 -15.95
N SER A 292 18.84 12.27 -15.26
CA SER A 292 20.28 12.43 -15.48
C SER A 292 21.06 11.87 -14.31
N ASN A 293 22.32 11.52 -14.53
CA ASN A 293 23.23 11.17 -13.46
C ASN A 293 24.67 11.50 -13.88
N ALA A 294 25.46 12.05 -12.96
CA ALA A 294 26.83 12.44 -13.26
C ALA A 294 27.74 11.21 -13.50
N LEU A 295 27.51 10.14 -12.75
CA LEU A 295 28.35 8.94 -12.74
C LEU A 295 27.65 7.75 -13.38
N ALA A 296 28.44 6.85 -13.97
CA ALA A 296 27.93 5.58 -14.47
C ALA A 296 27.70 4.61 -13.31
N GLN A 297 26.44 4.45 -12.92
CA GLN A 297 26.02 3.60 -11.81
C GLN A 297 24.56 3.19 -11.97
N THR A 298 24.14 2.24 -11.15
CA THR A 298 22.72 1.91 -10.96
C THR A 298 22.08 2.96 -10.06
N VAL A 299 20.90 3.42 -10.44
CA VAL A 299 20.10 4.43 -9.75
C VAL A 299 18.75 3.81 -9.43
N ASP A 300 18.37 3.85 -8.15
CA ASP A 300 17.05 3.45 -7.69
C ASP A 300 16.11 4.66 -7.76
N LEU A 301 14.93 4.45 -8.32
CA LEU A 301 13.81 5.37 -8.29
C LEU A 301 12.72 4.78 -7.39
N THR A 302 12.30 5.55 -6.39
CA THR A 302 11.16 5.23 -5.53
C THR A 302 10.01 6.20 -5.82
N ALA A 303 8.77 5.72 -5.89
CA ALA A 303 7.58 6.57 -6.06
C ALA A 303 6.46 6.19 -5.07
N THR A 304 5.76 7.18 -4.54
CA THR A 304 4.77 7.00 -3.45
C THR A 304 3.58 7.95 -3.58
N TYR A 305 2.37 7.47 -3.25
CA TYR A 305 1.19 8.31 -3.00
C TYR A 305 1.18 8.79 -1.55
N GLY A 306 1.56 10.04 -1.28
CA GLY A 306 1.54 10.60 0.08
C GLY A 306 2.28 9.70 1.08
N THR A 307 1.58 9.23 2.13
CA THR A 307 2.12 8.30 3.14
C THR A 307 1.86 6.82 2.83
N GLY A 308 1.42 6.50 1.62
CA GLY A 308 1.08 5.15 1.18
C GLY A 308 2.29 4.24 0.91
N PRO A 309 2.05 3.02 0.41
CA PRO A 309 3.13 2.12 0.00
C PRO A 309 3.94 2.71 -1.15
N SER A 310 5.26 2.50 -1.10
CA SER A 310 6.18 2.93 -2.14
C SER A 310 6.52 1.79 -3.09
N ILE A 311 6.76 2.11 -4.36
CA ILE A 311 7.29 1.20 -5.36
C ILE A 311 8.71 1.60 -5.74
N ARG A 312 9.54 0.64 -6.15
CA ARG A 312 10.92 0.86 -6.60
C ARG A 312 11.17 0.28 -7.98
N ALA A 313 11.95 0.99 -8.79
CA ALA A 313 12.57 0.49 -10.02
C ALA A 313 14.02 0.97 -10.11
N SER A 314 14.87 0.30 -10.90
CA SER A 314 16.30 0.61 -10.98
C SER A 314 16.75 0.79 -12.43
N MET A 315 17.40 1.90 -12.75
CA MET A 315 17.96 2.19 -14.07
C MET A 315 19.49 2.29 -14.00
N ILE A 316 20.16 2.03 -15.12
CA ILE A 316 21.63 1.99 -15.22
C ILE A 316 22.10 3.10 -16.15
N PHE A 317 23.22 3.74 -15.81
CA PHE A 317 23.92 4.69 -16.67
C PHE A 317 25.25 4.12 -17.18
N SER A 318 25.55 4.35 -18.47
CA SER A 318 26.79 3.91 -19.12
C SER A 318 27.93 4.93 -18.95
N ALA A 319 29.16 4.43 -18.80
CA ALA A 319 30.38 5.24 -18.73
C ALA A 319 31.02 5.49 -20.10
N SER A 320 30.54 4.83 -21.15
CA SER A 320 31.23 4.75 -22.44
C SER A 320 30.36 5.28 -23.56
N PHE A 321 30.95 6.14 -24.40
CA PHE A 321 30.35 6.64 -25.63
C PHE A 321 31.33 6.46 -26.80
N PRO A 322 31.56 5.21 -27.24
CA PRO A 322 32.56 4.89 -28.26
C PRO A 322 32.10 5.33 -29.65
N ALA A 323 33.05 5.55 -30.56
CA ALA A 323 32.78 5.75 -31.97
C ALA A 323 32.12 4.51 -32.59
N ASP A 324 31.09 4.70 -33.40
CA ASP A 324 30.42 3.64 -34.15
C ASP A 324 30.95 3.51 -35.57
N ALA A 325 31.31 4.64 -36.19
CA ALA A 325 32.04 4.68 -37.45
C ALA A 325 33.01 5.86 -37.45
N ALA A 326 34.15 5.69 -38.10
CA ALA A 326 35.20 6.72 -38.18
C ALA A 326 35.93 6.65 -39.52
N LEU A 327 36.38 7.81 -39.99
CA LEU A 327 37.25 7.98 -41.15
C LEU A 327 38.33 9.02 -40.80
N GLY A 328 39.54 8.54 -40.52
CA GLY A 328 40.62 9.41 -40.03
C GLY A 328 40.29 9.99 -38.64
N SER A 329 40.35 11.32 -38.52
CA SER A 329 40.05 12.03 -37.26
C SER A 329 38.56 12.34 -37.05
N THR A 330 37.70 12.04 -38.02
CA THR A 330 36.26 12.30 -37.95
C THR A 330 35.53 11.02 -37.59
N GLY A 331 34.51 11.12 -36.74
CA GLY A 331 33.66 9.97 -36.42
C GLY A 331 32.27 10.34 -35.94
N VAL A 332 31.43 9.33 -35.89
CA VAL A 332 30.02 9.39 -35.49
C VAL A 332 29.75 8.33 -34.43
N ARG A 333 28.84 8.64 -33.50
CA ARG A 333 28.47 7.71 -32.42
C ARG A 333 27.03 7.93 -31.96
N ALA A 334 26.40 6.85 -31.53
CA ALA A 334 25.10 6.90 -30.87
C ALA A 334 25.03 6.00 -29.63
N ASN A 335 24.34 6.47 -28.61
CA ASN A 335 23.85 5.66 -27.51
C ASN A 335 22.32 5.63 -27.53
N VAL A 336 21.77 4.44 -27.26
CA VAL A 336 20.33 4.24 -27.17
C VAL A 336 20.01 3.65 -25.80
N SER A 337 19.13 4.30 -25.04
CA SER A 337 18.54 3.68 -23.84
C SER A 337 17.49 2.64 -24.25
N SER A 338 17.14 1.74 -23.34
CA SER A 338 16.24 0.60 -23.56
C SER A 338 15.42 0.28 -22.32
N GLY A 339 14.34 -0.47 -22.49
CA GLY A 339 13.49 -0.95 -21.40
C GLY A 339 12.23 -0.12 -21.15
N ALA A 340 12.01 0.97 -21.89
CA ALA A 340 10.77 1.72 -21.81
C ALA A 340 9.55 0.82 -22.13
N ALA A 341 8.42 1.10 -21.47
CA ALA A 341 7.19 0.35 -21.72
C ALA A 341 6.65 0.57 -23.14
N ALA A 342 6.12 -0.50 -23.74
CA ALA A 342 5.45 -0.47 -25.03
C ALA A 342 4.02 0.11 -24.95
N ASN A 343 3.89 1.37 -24.55
CA ASN A 343 2.59 2.04 -24.33
C ASN A 343 2.38 3.27 -25.23
N GLY A 344 3.28 3.48 -26.19
CA GLY A 344 3.25 4.60 -27.14
C GLY A 344 3.67 5.95 -26.57
N ILE A 345 4.06 6.01 -25.29
CA ILE A 345 4.39 7.27 -24.59
C ILE A 345 5.71 7.21 -23.81
N SER A 346 6.12 6.04 -23.29
CA SER A 346 7.34 5.88 -22.53
C SER A 346 8.55 5.92 -23.47
N PRO A 347 9.48 6.88 -23.31
CA PRO A 347 10.55 7.07 -24.27
C PRO A 347 11.81 6.27 -23.92
N ASN A 348 12.36 5.61 -24.93
CA ASN A 348 13.79 5.33 -24.99
C ASN A 348 14.46 6.52 -25.67
N ARG A 349 15.40 7.16 -24.99
CA ARG A 349 16.18 8.29 -25.49
C ARG A 349 17.40 7.84 -26.29
N VAL A 350 17.67 8.57 -27.36
CA VAL A 350 18.86 8.47 -28.19
C VAL A 350 19.73 9.71 -27.98
N THR A 351 21.04 9.46 -27.82
CA THR A 351 22.09 10.47 -27.78
C THR A 351 23.01 10.24 -28.97
N TYR A 352 23.18 11.26 -29.81
CA TYR A 352 24.03 11.20 -31.00
C TYR A 352 25.04 12.34 -30.98
N ASP A 353 26.28 12.01 -31.33
CA ASP A 353 27.39 12.96 -31.40
C ASP A 353 28.22 12.72 -32.67
N THR A 354 28.79 13.81 -33.17
CA THR A 354 29.84 13.76 -34.17
C THR A 354 31.04 14.54 -33.67
N PHE A 355 32.24 14.03 -33.91
CA PHE A 355 33.46 14.76 -33.57
C PHE A 355 34.29 15.04 -34.83
N ALA A 356 34.96 16.20 -34.82
CA ALA A 356 35.76 16.73 -35.93
C ALA A 356 34.98 16.86 -37.27
N ILE A 357 33.71 17.25 -37.18
CA ILE A 357 32.90 17.76 -38.28
C ILE A 357 32.72 19.26 -38.09
N ASN A 358 32.77 20.06 -39.16
CA ASN A 358 32.76 21.53 -39.07
C ASN A 358 31.79 22.23 -40.04
N GLN A 359 30.88 21.50 -40.67
CA GLN A 359 29.88 22.05 -41.59
C GLN A 359 28.47 21.55 -41.28
N PRO A 360 27.42 22.34 -41.58
CA PRO A 360 26.02 21.93 -41.42
C PRO A 360 25.67 20.64 -42.16
N MET A 361 25.08 19.69 -41.42
CA MET A 361 24.78 18.34 -41.90
C MET A 361 23.40 17.88 -41.45
N THR A 362 22.91 16.82 -42.07
CA THR A 362 21.61 16.22 -41.81
C THR A 362 21.79 14.77 -41.39
N LEU A 363 21.50 14.50 -40.12
CA LEU A 363 21.36 13.14 -39.62
C LEU A 363 20.01 12.58 -40.04
N ARG A 364 20.00 11.52 -40.84
CA ARG A 364 18.83 10.67 -41.01
C ARG A 364 18.83 9.61 -39.91
N ALA A 365 17.81 9.64 -39.06
CA ALA A 365 17.51 8.57 -38.11
C ALA A 365 16.28 7.80 -38.60
N GLN A 366 16.37 6.47 -38.66
CA GLN A 366 15.27 5.57 -39.05
C GLN A 366 15.06 4.49 -37.99
N VAL A 367 13.81 4.28 -37.57
CA VAL A 367 13.43 3.21 -36.63
C VAL A 367 12.65 2.10 -37.35
N SER A 368 12.84 0.85 -36.93
CA SER A 368 12.13 -0.32 -37.46
C SER A 368 10.87 -0.67 -36.66
N GLY A 369 10.11 -1.67 -37.11
CA GLY A 369 8.97 -2.24 -36.38
C GLY A 369 7.79 -1.28 -36.29
N SER A 370 7.16 -1.21 -35.12
CA SER A 370 6.07 -0.27 -34.81
C SER A 370 6.53 0.99 -34.07
N ALA A 371 7.85 1.14 -33.87
CA ALA A 371 8.40 2.29 -33.20
C ALA A 371 8.22 3.57 -34.03
N ARG A 372 8.13 4.70 -33.33
CA ARG A 372 7.99 6.04 -33.90
C ARG A 372 8.84 7.05 -33.13
N LEU A 373 9.13 8.17 -33.78
CA LEU A 373 9.91 9.28 -33.23
C LEU A 373 8.92 10.40 -32.86
N PRO A 374 8.51 10.62 -31.59
CA PRO A 374 7.35 11.47 -31.26
C PRO A 374 7.39 12.90 -31.79
N ALA A 375 8.58 13.49 -31.94
CA ALA A 375 8.77 14.82 -32.51
C ALA A 375 8.62 14.85 -34.05
N TYR A 376 8.42 13.70 -34.68
CA TYR A 376 8.32 13.50 -36.11
C TYR A 376 7.10 12.61 -36.43
N SER A 377 6.41 12.88 -37.52
CA SER A 377 5.19 12.14 -37.88
C SER A 377 5.45 10.75 -38.47
N ALA A 378 6.69 10.26 -38.44
CA ALA A 378 7.12 9.07 -39.17
C ALA A 378 8.20 8.26 -38.42
N GLN A 379 8.54 7.11 -39.00
CA GLN A 379 9.67 6.27 -38.58
C GLN A 379 11.03 6.81 -39.04
N ILE A 380 11.03 7.91 -39.78
CA ILE A 380 12.23 8.56 -40.30
C ILE A 380 12.23 10.02 -39.84
N ALA A 381 13.33 10.46 -39.27
CA ALA A 381 13.61 11.86 -38.98
C ALA A 381 14.86 12.32 -39.72
N ASN A 382 14.78 13.46 -40.40
CA ASN A 382 15.93 14.18 -40.90
C ASN A 382 16.21 15.33 -39.92
N ILE A 383 17.23 15.16 -39.09
CA ILE A 383 17.60 16.05 -38.00
C ILE A 383 18.78 16.90 -38.46
N ARG A 384 18.62 18.22 -38.41
CA ARG A 384 19.69 19.12 -38.82
C ARG A 384 20.68 19.32 -37.67
N LEU A 385 21.95 19.12 -37.96
CA LEU A 385 23.07 19.30 -37.04
C LEU A 385 23.71 20.67 -37.32
N TYR A 386 23.90 21.47 -36.28
CA TYR A 386 24.43 22.83 -36.36
C TYR A 386 25.55 23.09 -35.36
N GLN A 387 26.34 24.14 -35.62
CA GLN A 387 27.28 24.67 -34.63
C GLN A 387 26.54 25.11 -33.35
N PRO A 388 27.19 25.01 -32.17
CA PRO A 388 28.60 24.68 -32.00
C PRO A 388 28.94 23.18 -31.89
N SER A 389 27.99 22.28 -31.63
CA SER A 389 28.36 20.91 -31.19
C SER A 389 28.06 19.78 -32.18
N TRP A 390 27.22 20.01 -33.20
CA TRP A 390 26.82 18.97 -34.16
C TRP A 390 26.16 17.73 -33.53
N ASP A 391 25.64 17.88 -32.31
CA ASP A 391 25.00 16.81 -31.56
C ASP A 391 23.49 16.86 -31.66
N CYS A 392 22.82 15.75 -31.35
CA CYS A 392 21.39 15.78 -31.09
C CYS A 392 20.93 14.75 -30.05
N THR A 393 19.72 14.99 -29.55
CA THR A 393 18.97 13.99 -28.79
C THR A 393 17.56 13.91 -29.35
N PHE A 394 16.99 12.71 -29.30
CA PHE A 394 15.60 12.49 -29.65
C PHE A 394 15.07 11.26 -28.93
N ASP A 395 13.75 11.18 -28.80
CA ASP A 395 13.08 10.06 -28.14
C ASP A 395 12.48 9.12 -29.18
N VAL A 396 12.42 7.84 -28.82
CA VAL A 396 11.74 6.78 -29.56
C VAL A 396 10.69 6.17 -28.63
N VAL A 397 9.46 5.99 -29.11
CA VAL A 397 8.38 5.31 -28.39
C VAL A 397 7.83 4.18 -29.24
N ASN A 398 7.21 3.20 -28.59
CA ASN A 398 6.57 2.08 -29.28
C ASN A 398 5.28 1.67 -28.57
N THR A 399 4.30 1.17 -29.32
CA THR A 399 3.06 0.56 -28.80
C THR A 399 3.15 -0.97 -28.74
N VAL A 400 4.22 -1.56 -29.26
CA VAL A 400 4.44 -3.01 -29.31
C VAL A 400 5.69 -3.36 -28.50
N ARG A 401 5.61 -4.47 -27.75
CA ARG A 401 6.75 -5.06 -27.03
C ARG A 401 7.63 -5.76 -28.05
N GLU A 402 8.76 -5.15 -28.37
CA GLU A 402 9.70 -5.67 -29.36
C GLU A 402 11.07 -5.01 -29.19
N THR A 403 12.08 -5.63 -29.80
CA THR A 403 13.37 -5.00 -30.05
C THR A 403 13.32 -4.33 -31.42
N VAL A 404 13.67 -3.04 -31.48
CA VAL A 404 13.71 -2.25 -32.70
C VAL A 404 15.13 -1.79 -33.00
N THR A 405 15.42 -1.65 -34.29
CA THR A 405 16.68 -1.13 -34.81
C THR A 405 16.54 0.36 -35.09
N VAL A 406 17.48 1.15 -34.57
CA VAL A 406 17.67 2.57 -34.93
C VAL A 406 18.86 2.66 -35.86
N THR A 407 18.65 3.13 -37.09
CA THR A 407 19.67 3.34 -38.12
C THR A 407 19.98 4.81 -38.26
N PHE A 408 21.26 5.15 -38.35
CA PHE A 408 21.78 6.50 -38.46
C PHE A 408 22.55 6.65 -39.77
N GLU A 409 22.48 7.81 -40.40
CA GLU A 409 23.28 8.16 -41.58
C GLU A 409 23.40 9.68 -41.71
N ILE A 410 24.61 10.20 -41.93
CA ILE A 410 24.80 11.60 -42.32
C ILE A 410 24.73 11.68 -43.84
N LEU A 411 23.68 12.32 -44.35
CA LEU A 411 23.37 12.32 -45.79
C LEU A 411 24.47 12.96 -46.64
N GLU A 412 25.12 13.99 -46.11
CA GLU A 412 26.17 14.74 -46.81
C GLU A 412 27.53 14.00 -46.83
N LEU A 413 27.75 13.03 -45.94
CA LEU A 413 29.00 12.28 -45.83
C LEU A 413 28.91 10.88 -46.43
N GLY A 414 27.69 10.39 -46.68
CA GLY A 414 27.44 9.11 -47.34
C GLY A 414 27.59 7.89 -46.42
N SER A 415 27.63 6.72 -47.04
CA SER A 415 27.39 5.43 -46.40
C SER A 415 28.41 5.01 -45.33
N TRP A 416 29.61 5.60 -45.30
CA TRP A 416 30.58 5.29 -44.24
C TRP A 416 30.08 5.71 -42.85
N THR A 417 29.19 6.71 -42.79
CA THR A 417 28.54 7.15 -41.54
C THR A 417 27.31 6.31 -41.17
N ARG A 418 26.96 5.30 -41.96
CA ARG A 418 25.76 4.51 -41.76
C ARG A 418 26.01 3.37 -40.79
N PHE A 419 25.29 3.35 -39.67
CA PHE A 419 25.35 2.28 -38.67
C PHE A 419 24.01 2.11 -37.94
N SER A 420 23.89 1.10 -37.09
CA SER A 420 22.65 0.80 -36.38
C SER A 420 22.86 0.39 -34.93
N LYS A 421 21.85 0.64 -34.10
CA LYS A 421 21.77 0.23 -32.70
C LYS A 421 20.46 -0.51 -32.45
N GLN A 422 20.45 -1.44 -31.49
CA GLN A 422 19.24 -2.11 -31.02
C GLN A 422 18.73 -1.44 -29.75
N MET A 423 17.42 -1.26 -29.64
CA MET A 423 16.74 -0.85 -28.41
C MET A 423 15.51 -1.70 -28.15
N THR A 424 15.17 -1.94 -26.89
CA THR A 424 14.04 -2.82 -26.51
C THR A 424 12.92 -2.07 -25.80
N PHE A 425 11.68 -2.45 -26.08
CA PHE A 425 10.46 -2.03 -25.38
C PHE A 425 9.79 -3.22 -24.68
N VAL A 426 9.32 -3.01 -23.44
CA VAL A 426 8.83 -4.09 -22.54
C VAL A 426 7.37 -3.99 -22.15
#